data_AF-A0A094D639-F1
#
_entry.id   AF-A0A094D639-F1
#
_cell.length_a   1.000
_cell.length_b   1.000
_cell.length_c   1.000
_cell.angle_alpha   90.00
_cell.angle_beta   90.00
_cell.angle_gamma   90.00
#
_symmetry.space_group_name_H-M   'P 1'
#
loop_
_entity.id
_entity.type
_entity.pdbx_description
1 polymer ?
#
loop_
_entity_poly.entity_id
_entity_poly.type
_entity_poly.pdbx_seq_one_letter_code
_entity_poly.pdbx_strand_id
1 'polypeptide(L)'
;MPQLVWLVSGCSSGFGEQFVRSILSRGDQVIATGRQLEKLKPLESAGAAILQLDITASQQSINNTISKAEAVYGRIDVLVNNAAYIAVGNWENLEYEDYLAQFDTNVFGTIKVTRALLPHLRERRSGTIVFIGSLSGWIGHAGCSAYAGSKFALEGIVESLYLETAHLGITPLLIEPGRFRTKLLSSGNMKVASSTVPEYAEAYGAQLDFLASEDQAQPGDPAKLVKIILDLVRREGVAEGKEIPLRLPLGADVYSDIKAKCEKTLALLGEWESVIQSTDFEDDE
;
A
#
# COMPACT_ATOMS: atom_id res chain seq x y z
N MET A 1 19.84 19.05 -1.60
CA MET A 1 18.95 18.81 -0.44
C MET A 1 19.67 17.90 0.55
N PRO A 2 19.37 17.96 1.87
CA PRO A 2 19.97 17.06 2.83
C PRO A 2 19.57 15.60 2.54
N GLN A 3 20.44 14.67 2.91
CA GLN A 3 20.20 13.23 2.81
C GLN A 3 19.03 12.81 3.71
N LEU A 4 18.09 12.03 3.19
CA LEU A 4 16.97 11.46 3.94
C LEU A 4 17.28 10.03 4.37
N VAL A 5 16.69 9.62 5.49
CA VAL A 5 16.70 8.24 5.98
C VAL A 5 15.34 7.60 5.75
N TRP A 6 15.32 6.51 5.00
CA TRP A 6 14.12 5.77 4.63
C TRP A 6 14.02 4.45 5.39
N LEU A 7 12.84 4.10 5.86
CA LEU A 7 12.50 2.75 6.33
C LEU A 7 11.48 2.15 5.37
N VAL A 8 11.80 0.99 4.77
CA VAL A 8 10.92 0.34 3.79
C VAL A 8 10.52 -1.05 4.28
N SER A 9 9.22 -1.34 4.33
CA SER A 9 8.70 -2.67 4.66
C SER A 9 8.56 -3.57 3.43
N GLY A 10 8.89 -4.85 3.56
CA GLY A 10 8.67 -5.85 2.49
C GLY A 10 9.64 -5.73 1.30
N CYS A 11 10.95 -5.68 1.57
CA CYS A 11 11.99 -5.41 0.58
C CYS A 11 12.51 -6.63 -0.19
N SER A 12 11.98 -7.84 0.04
CA SER A 12 12.51 -9.06 -0.58
C SER A 12 12.20 -9.20 -2.07
N SER A 13 11.33 -8.36 -2.65
CA SER A 13 10.96 -8.37 -4.06
C SER A 13 10.13 -7.14 -4.45
N GLY A 14 9.86 -6.99 -5.75
CA GLY A 14 8.83 -6.07 -6.27
C GLY A 14 9.17 -4.60 -5.98
N PHE A 15 8.16 -3.81 -5.61
CA PHE A 15 8.36 -2.39 -5.29
C PHE A 15 9.35 -2.18 -4.14
N GLY A 16 9.31 -3.00 -3.08
CA GLY A 16 10.22 -2.83 -1.94
C GLY A 16 11.69 -2.94 -2.34
N GLU A 17 12.05 -3.91 -3.18
CA GLU A 17 13.41 -4.02 -3.73
C GLU A 17 13.76 -2.79 -4.60
N GLN A 18 12.84 -2.38 -5.47
CA GLN A 18 13.02 -1.24 -6.36
C GLN A 18 13.18 0.08 -5.59
N PHE A 19 12.43 0.27 -4.49
CA PHE A 19 12.58 1.40 -3.57
C PHE A 19 14.00 1.48 -3.05
N VAL A 20 14.49 0.40 -2.45
CA VAL A 20 15.82 0.37 -1.83
C VAL A 20 16.91 0.75 -2.84
N ARG A 21 16.88 0.14 -4.03
CA ARG A 21 17.85 0.46 -5.11
C ARG A 21 17.75 1.92 -5.55
N SER A 22 16.52 2.44 -5.73
CA SER A 22 16.30 3.80 -6.21
C SER A 22 16.70 4.84 -5.15
N ILE A 23 16.42 4.58 -3.87
CA ILE A 23 16.78 5.44 -2.74
C ILE A 23 18.30 5.55 -2.64
N LEU A 24 19.01 4.41 -2.66
CA LEU A 24 20.48 4.38 -2.67
C LEU A 24 21.06 5.12 -3.88
N SER A 25 20.48 4.96 -5.07
CA SER A 25 20.93 5.66 -6.28
C SER A 25 20.77 7.18 -6.22
N ARG A 26 19.84 7.69 -5.39
CA ARG A 26 19.69 9.13 -5.12
C ARG A 26 20.61 9.64 -4.01
N GLY A 27 21.45 8.76 -3.45
CA GLY A 27 22.36 9.10 -2.37
C GLY A 27 21.70 9.15 -0.99
N ASP A 28 20.50 8.58 -0.83
CA ASP A 28 19.81 8.48 0.45
C ASP A 28 20.18 7.24 1.25
N GLN A 29 19.95 7.29 2.56
CA GLN A 29 20.10 6.13 3.44
C GLN A 29 18.81 5.34 3.49
N VAL A 30 18.91 4.01 3.53
CA VAL A 30 17.73 3.14 3.57
C VAL A 30 17.95 1.96 4.49
N ILE A 31 16.91 1.69 5.28
CA ILE A 31 16.76 0.52 6.12
C ILE A 31 15.73 -0.37 5.42
N ALA A 32 16.21 -1.44 4.79
CA ALA A 32 15.39 -2.41 4.09
C ALA A 32 14.94 -3.49 5.08
N THR A 33 13.64 -3.78 5.13
CA THR A 33 13.11 -4.78 6.06
C THR A 33 12.34 -5.90 5.39
N GLY A 34 12.30 -7.06 6.05
CA GLY A 34 11.57 -8.23 5.60
C GLY A 34 11.67 -9.38 6.59
N ARG A 35 10.86 -10.43 6.41
CA ARG A 35 10.77 -11.56 7.34
C ARG A 35 12.03 -12.43 7.37
N GLN A 36 12.76 -12.49 6.25
CA GLN A 36 13.93 -13.34 6.06
C GLN A 36 15.12 -12.47 5.61
N LEU A 37 16.10 -12.27 6.50
CA LEU A 37 17.29 -11.44 6.21
C LEU A 37 18.10 -11.95 5.01
N GLU A 38 18.14 -13.27 4.82
CA GLU A 38 18.84 -13.90 3.68
C GLU A 38 18.37 -13.36 2.32
N LYS A 39 17.07 -13.05 2.20
CA LYS A 39 16.50 -12.46 0.97
C LYS A 39 16.87 -10.99 0.77
N LEU A 40 17.44 -10.34 1.79
CA LEU A 40 17.84 -8.93 1.78
C LEU A 40 19.35 -8.73 1.61
N LYS A 41 20.18 -9.79 1.70
CA LYS A 41 21.63 -9.72 1.50
C LYS A 41 22.08 -9.02 0.21
N PRO A 42 21.39 -9.19 -0.94
CA PRO A 42 21.73 -8.42 -2.14
C PRO A 42 21.54 -6.91 -1.98
N LEU A 43 20.59 -6.48 -1.14
CA LEU A 43 20.35 -5.07 -0.84
C LEU A 43 21.35 -4.51 0.17
N GLU A 44 21.73 -5.32 1.16
CA GLU A 44 22.84 -5.00 2.07
C GLU A 44 24.14 -4.79 1.29
N SER A 45 24.45 -5.68 0.36
CA SER A 45 25.60 -5.57 -0.54
C SER A 45 25.56 -4.32 -1.44
N ALA A 46 24.36 -3.80 -1.70
CA ALA A 46 24.17 -2.55 -2.45
C ALA A 46 24.30 -1.29 -1.57
N GLY A 47 24.41 -1.44 -0.25
CA GLY A 47 24.61 -0.34 0.70
C GLY A 47 23.43 -0.04 1.64
N ALA A 48 22.37 -0.86 1.64
CA ALA A 48 21.27 -0.71 2.58
C ALA A 48 21.62 -1.28 3.97
N ALA A 49 21.13 -0.67 5.04
CA ALA A 49 20.99 -1.39 6.30
C ALA A 49 19.83 -2.39 6.18
N ILE A 50 19.95 -3.59 6.76
CA ILE A 50 18.87 -4.59 6.76
C ILE A 50 18.39 -4.91 8.16
N LEU A 51 17.07 -5.05 8.33
CA LEU A 51 16.47 -5.49 9.60
C LEU A 51 15.37 -6.52 9.35
N GLN A 52 15.27 -7.49 10.27
CA GLN A 52 14.18 -8.44 10.24
C GLN A 52 12.92 -7.75 10.76
N LEU A 53 11.85 -7.80 9.99
CA LEU A 53 10.53 -7.28 10.39
C LEU A 53 9.45 -8.18 9.82
N ASP A 54 8.66 -8.74 10.73
CA ASP A 54 7.34 -9.26 10.42
C ASP A 54 6.30 -8.26 10.89
N ILE A 55 5.60 -7.61 9.96
CA ILE A 55 4.61 -6.58 10.29
C ILE A 55 3.38 -7.15 11.01
N THR A 56 3.18 -8.48 10.98
CA THR A 56 2.11 -9.17 11.72
C THR A 56 2.47 -9.42 13.19
N ALA A 57 3.73 -9.19 13.59
CA ALA A 57 4.15 -9.36 14.99
C ALA A 57 3.38 -8.45 15.96
N SER A 58 3.52 -8.74 17.27
CA SER A 58 2.92 -7.93 18.32
C SER A 58 3.41 -6.48 18.29
N GLN A 59 2.58 -5.53 18.73
CA GLN A 59 2.96 -4.11 18.75
C GLN A 59 4.27 -3.88 19.52
N GLN A 60 4.53 -4.60 20.61
CA GLN A 60 5.79 -4.49 21.36
C GLN A 60 7.01 -4.91 20.52
N SER A 61 6.89 -5.99 19.74
CA SER A 61 7.96 -6.45 18.84
C SER A 61 8.23 -5.42 17.73
N ILE A 62 7.17 -4.86 17.16
CA ILE A 62 7.27 -3.79 16.17
C ILE A 62 7.96 -2.56 16.77
N ASN A 63 7.53 -2.10 17.96
CA ASN A 63 8.16 -0.97 18.65
C ASN A 63 9.67 -1.19 18.84
N ASN A 64 10.06 -2.37 19.34
CA ASN A 64 11.47 -2.71 19.53
C ASN A 64 12.27 -2.68 18.21
N THR A 65 11.64 -3.12 17.10
CA THR A 65 12.29 -3.13 15.78
C THR A 65 12.40 -1.72 15.20
N ILE A 66 11.40 -0.87 15.39
CA ILE A 66 11.45 0.54 14.97
C ILE A 66 12.51 1.30 15.76
N SER A 67 12.61 1.11 17.08
CA SER A 67 13.69 1.73 17.86
C SER A 67 15.09 1.30 17.40
N LYS A 68 15.26 0.03 17.00
CA LYS A 68 16.51 -0.43 16.38
C LYS A 68 16.77 0.23 15.02
N ALA A 69 15.73 0.38 14.20
CA ALA A 69 15.83 1.04 12.90
C ALA A 69 16.27 2.51 13.06
N GLU A 70 15.66 3.24 13.97
CA GLU A 70 16.05 4.62 14.25
C GLU A 70 17.49 4.74 14.72
N ALA A 71 17.96 3.81 15.56
CA ALA A 71 19.33 3.82 16.05
C ALA A 71 20.40 3.64 14.95
N VAL A 72 20.05 3.09 13.78
CA VAL A 72 21.01 2.87 12.67
C VAL A 72 21.58 4.19 12.15
N TYR A 73 20.70 5.19 11.92
CA TYR A 73 21.08 6.49 11.34
C TYR A 73 20.66 7.69 12.22
N GLY A 74 20.19 7.41 13.43
CA GLY A 74 19.74 8.39 14.44
C GLY A 74 18.36 9.00 14.17
N ARG A 75 17.70 8.66 13.06
CA ARG A 75 16.37 9.15 12.68
C ARG A 75 15.77 8.30 11.55
N ILE A 76 14.47 8.44 11.33
CA ILE A 76 13.80 8.04 10.09
C ILE A 76 13.00 9.26 9.60
N ASP A 77 13.21 9.64 8.34
CA ASP A 77 12.53 10.76 7.69
C ASP A 77 11.32 10.29 6.89
N VAL A 78 11.41 9.09 6.32
CA VAL A 78 10.39 8.53 5.44
C VAL A 78 10.11 7.08 5.79
N LEU A 79 8.84 6.74 6.02
CA LEU A 79 8.37 5.37 6.13
C LEU A 79 7.65 4.98 4.85
N VAL A 80 7.97 3.82 4.29
CA VAL A 80 7.24 3.21 3.17
C VAL A 80 6.59 1.91 3.64
N ASN A 81 5.28 1.98 3.89
CA ASN A 81 4.43 0.83 4.14
C ASN A 81 4.12 0.11 2.82
N ASN A 82 5.02 -0.80 2.43
CA ASN A 82 4.94 -1.56 1.18
C ASN A 82 4.61 -3.05 1.39
N ALA A 83 4.96 -3.63 2.54
CA ALA A 83 4.69 -5.05 2.82
C ALA A 83 3.17 -5.36 2.71
N ALA A 84 2.83 -6.24 1.79
CA ALA A 84 1.48 -6.69 1.52
C ALA A 84 1.52 -8.04 0.79
N TYR A 85 0.39 -8.74 0.77
CA TYR A 85 0.18 -9.91 -0.08
C TYR A 85 -1.28 -9.95 -0.57
N ILE A 86 -1.58 -10.91 -1.44
CA ILE A 86 -2.92 -11.11 -1.99
C ILE A 86 -3.41 -12.54 -1.73
N ALA A 87 -4.57 -12.67 -1.09
CA ALA A 87 -5.38 -13.87 -1.06
C ALA A 87 -6.38 -13.83 -2.23
N VAL A 88 -6.41 -14.91 -3.02
CA VAL A 88 -7.25 -15.06 -4.20
C VAL A 88 -8.21 -16.22 -3.97
N GLY A 89 -9.50 -15.94 -4.16
CA GLY A 89 -10.60 -16.87 -3.99
C GLY A 89 -11.92 -16.12 -4.08
N ASN A 90 -12.95 -16.75 -4.64
CA ASN A 90 -14.31 -16.22 -4.50
C ASN A 90 -14.77 -16.30 -3.03
N TRP A 91 -15.93 -15.72 -2.72
CA TRP A 91 -16.41 -15.66 -1.33
C TRP A 91 -16.62 -17.03 -0.68
N GLU A 92 -17.04 -18.04 -1.44
CA GLU A 92 -17.28 -19.39 -0.92
C GLU A 92 -16.02 -20.27 -0.88
N ASN A 93 -14.95 -19.89 -1.60
CA ASN A 93 -13.66 -20.58 -1.57
C ASN A 93 -12.72 -19.98 -0.51
N LEU A 94 -12.83 -18.69 -0.21
CA LEU A 94 -12.02 -18.06 0.83
C LEU A 94 -12.53 -18.48 2.21
N GLU A 95 -11.62 -18.98 3.04
CA GLU A 95 -11.92 -19.25 4.44
C GLU A 95 -11.89 -17.95 5.24
N TYR A 96 -12.56 -17.94 6.40
CA TYR A 96 -12.56 -16.77 7.29
C TYR A 96 -11.13 -16.35 7.68
N GLU A 97 -10.23 -17.31 7.88
CA GLU A 97 -8.83 -17.11 8.21
C GLU A 97 -8.06 -16.38 7.09
N ASP A 98 -8.48 -16.52 5.83
CA ASP A 98 -7.88 -15.79 4.70
C ASP A 98 -8.19 -14.29 4.81
N TYR A 99 -9.42 -13.93 5.18
CA TYR A 99 -9.79 -12.53 5.44
C TYR A 99 -9.01 -11.96 6.63
N LEU A 100 -8.94 -12.71 7.74
CA LEU A 100 -8.18 -12.28 8.91
C LEU A 100 -6.70 -12.05 8.59
N ALA A 101 -6.05 -13.00 7.93
CA ALA A 101 -4.64 -12.88 7.57
C ALA A 101 -4.40 -11.73 6.58
N GLN A 102 -5.32 -11.53 5.62
CA GLN A 102 -5.23 -10.46 4.63
C GLN A 102 -5.30 -9.08 5.28
N PHE A 103 -6.23 -8.89 6.23
CA PHE A 103 -6.34 -7.66 7.01
C PHE A 103 -5.20 -7.49 8.00
N ASP A 104 -4.76 -8.55 8.69
CA ASP A 104 -3.64 -8.47 9.63
C ASP A 104 -2.35 -8.02 8.96
N THR A 105 -2.08 -8.46 7.72
CA THR A 105 -0.92 -7.98 6.99
C THR A 105 -1.15 -6.59 6.40
N ASN A 106 -2.16 -6.42 5.53
CA ASN A 106 -2.28 -5.20 4.73
C ASN A 106 -2.78 -3.99 5.51
N VAL A 107 -3.53 -4.20 6.60
CA VAL A 107 -4.15 -3.14 7.41
C VAL A 107 -3.48 -3.06 8.77
N PHE A 108 -3.63 -4.08 9.62
CA PHE A 108 -3.18 -3.97 11.01
C PHE A 108 -1.66 -3.94 11.13
N GLY A 109 -0.92 -4.66 10.29
CA GLY A 109 0.53 -4.60 10.22
C GLY A 109 1.03 -3.20 9.84
N THR A 110 0.43 -2.62 8.80
CA THR A 110 0.65 -1.24 8.38
C THR A 110 0.38 -0.24 9.50
N ILE A 111 -0.74 -0.40 10.22
CA ILE A 111 -1.08 0.42 11.40
C ILE A 111 -0.02 0.26 12.49
N LYS A 112 0.38 -0.96 12.85
CA LYS A 112 1.35 -1.23 13.93
C LYS A 112 2.70 -0.56 13.64
N VAL A 113 3.20 -0.67 12.41
CA VAL A 113 4.47 -0.04 11.97
C VAL A 113 4.36 1.49 11.99
N THR A 114 3.27 2.03 11.44
CA THR A 114 3.02 3.47 11.42
C THR A 114 2.94 4.03 12.84
N ARG A 115 2.15 3.41 13.72
CA ARG A 115 2.00 3.81 15.13
C ARG A 115 3.31 3.78 15.90
N ALA A 116 4.18 2.81 15.63
CA ALA A 116 5.47 2.72 16.27
C ALA A 116 6.41 3.88 15.90
N LEU A 117 6.29 4.42 14.67
CA LEU A 117 7.13 5.52 14.21
C LEU A 117 6.55 6.92 14.46
N LEU A 118 5.22 7.05 14.49
CA LEU A 118 4.51 8.34 14.61
C LEU A 118 5.01 9.26 15.75
N PRO A 119 5.29 8.78 16.98
CA PRO A 119 5.78 9.63 18.06
C PRO A 119 7.06 10.40 17.68
N HIS A 120 7.96 9.76 16.94
CA HIS A 120 9.25 10.32 16.52
C HIS A 120 9.09 11.37 15.41
N LEU A 121 8.22 11.11 14.43
CA LEU A 121 7.90 12.10 13.40
C LEU A 121 7.20 13.33 14.00
N ARG A 122 6.31 13.10 14.98
CA ARG A 122 5.62 14.17 15.71
C ARG A 122 6.58 15.03 16.51
N GLU A 123 7.52 14.45 17.26
CA GLU A 123 8.51 15.19 18.03
C GLU A 123 9.35 16.10 17.14
N ARG A 124 9.74 15.60 15.96
CA ARG A 124 10.50 16.34 14.95
C ARG A 124 9.65 17.30 14.10
N ARG A 125 8.33 17.27 14.25
CA ARG A 125 7.34 17.98 13.43
C ARG A 125 7.59 17.86 11.93
N SER A 126 8.10 16.70 11.49
CA SER A 126 8.49 16.44 10.11
C SER A 126 8.53 14.95 9.84
N GLY A 127 8.09 14.56 8.64
CA GLY A 127 8.18 13.18 8.16
C GLY A 127 7.20 12.92 7.04
N THR A 128 7.52 11.93 6.20
CA THR A 128 6.59 11.44 5.16
C THR A 128 6.28 9.97 5.38
N ILE A 129 5.01 9.59 5.26
CA ILE A 129 4.57 8.20 5.41
C ILE A 129 3.90 7.79 4.11
N VAL A 130 4.60 7.00 3.30
CA VAL A 130 4.10 6.46 2.05
C VAL A 130 3.36 5.15 2.32
N PHE A 131 2.11 5.08 1.88
CA PHE A 131 1.30 3.87 1.89
C PHE A 131 1.14 3.36 0.46
N ILE A 132 1.48 2.09 0.24
CA ILE A 132 1.20 1.43 -1.05
C ILE A 132 -0.22 0.87 -0.99
N GLY A 133 -1.17 1.65 -1.51
CA GLY A 133 -2.57 1.27 -1.75
C GLY A 133 -2.72 0.35 -2.96
N SER A 134 -3.81 0.52 -3.71
CA SER A 134 -4.09 -0.20 -4.95
C SER A 134 -5.31 0.40 -5.64
N LEU A 135 -5.43 0.23 -6.95
CA LEU A 135 -6.71 0.37 -7.66
C LEU A 135 -7.86 -0.41 -6.97
N SER A 136 -7.54 -1.54 -6.33
CA SER A 136 -8.52 -2.33 -5.56
C SER A 136 -9.02 -1.65 -4.28
N GLY A 137 -8.56 -0.43 -3.96
CA GLY A 137 -9.15 0.43 -2.94
C GLY A 137 -10.30 1.32 -3.48
N TRP A 138 -10.47 1.36 -4.81
CA TRP A 138 -11.54 2.09 -5.49
C TRP A 138 -12.63 1.17 -6.06
N ILE A 139 -12.23 -0.03 -6.49
CA ILE A 139 -13.12 -1.01 -7.12
C ILE A 139 -12.87 -2.42 -6.60
N GLY A 140 -13.94 -3.21 -6.49
CA GLY A 140 -13.85 -4.63 -6.20
C GLY A 140 -13.59 -5.44 -7.46
N HIS A 141 -12.75 -6.47 -7.35
CA HIS A 141 -12.55 -7.47 -8.39
C HIS A 141 -13.10 -8.81 -7.90
N ALA A 142 -13.72 -9.58 -8.80
CA ALA A 142 -14.10 -10.95 -8.50
C ALA A 142 -12.88 -11.71 -7.96
N GLY A 143 -13.10 -12.65 -7.05
CA GLY A 143 -12.04 -13.48 -6.45
C GLY A 143 -10.94 -12.75 -5.65
N CYS A 144 -11.07 -11.46 -5.39
CA CYS A 144 -10.10 -10.67 -4.63
C CYS A 144 -10.77 -9.89 -3.48
N SER A 145 -11.89 -10.38 -2.95
CA SER A 145 -12.71 -9.67 -1.95
C SER A 145 -11.93 -9.33 -0.68
N ALA A 146 -11.16 -10.28 -0.14
CA ALA A 146 -10.32 -10.04 1.02
C ALA A 146 -9.28 -8.94 0.74
N TYR A 147 -8.60 -9.01 -0.41
CA TYR A 147 -7.58 -8.04 -0.80
C TYR A 147 -8.18 -6.65 -1.02
N ALA A 148 -9.23 -6.55 -1.84
CA ALA A 148 -9.92 -5.30 -2.11
C ALA A 148 -10.45 -4.70 -0.81
N GLY A 149 -11.15 -5.49 0.03
CA GLY A 149 -11.62 -5.04 1.34
C GLY A 149 -10.49 -4.46 2.21
N SER A 150 -9.32 -5.11 2.24
CA SER A 150 -8.15 -4.60 2.97
C SER A 150 -7.62 -3.27 2.40
N LYS A 151 -7.69 -3.07 1.07
CA LYS A 151 -7.21 -1.85 0.41
C LYS A 151 -8.20 -0.69 0.57
N PHE A 152 -9.50 -0.93 0.45
CA PHE A 152 -10.55 0.03 0.81
C PHE A 152 -10.42 0.48 2.27
N ALA A 153 -10.25 -0.46 3.20
CA ALA A 153 -10.07 -0.14 4.62
C ALA A 153 -8.83 0.74 4.85
N LEU A 154 -7.72 0.41 4.19
CA LEU A 154 -6.50 1.20 4.29
C LEU A 154 -6.70 2.65 3.82
N GLU A 155 -7.52 2.90 2.79
CA GLU A 155 -7.77 4.26 2.30
C GLU A 155 -8.38 5.16 3.38
N GLY A 156 -9.50 4.74 3.98
CA GLY A 156 -10.18 5.53 5.01
C GLY A 156 -9.34 5.72 6.28
N ILE A 157 -8.51 4.72 6.61
CA ILE A 157 -7.56 4.81 7.72
C ILE A 157 -6.49 5.88 7.44
N VAL A 158 -5.97 5.94 6.21
CA VAL A 158 -4.92 6.89 5.83
C VAL A 158 -5.49 8.31 5.68
N GLU A 159 -6.73 8.47 5.20
CA GLU A 159 -7.44 9.75 5.24
C GLU A 159 -7.57 10.30 6.65
N SER A 160 -8.01 9.46 7.59
CA SER A 160 -8.15 9.85 8.99
C SER A 160 -6.80 10.26 9.56
N LEU A 161 -5.75 9.48 9.30
CA LEU A 161 -4.38 9.81 9.72
C LEU A 161 -3.90 11.16 9.17
N TYR A 162 -4.23 11.49 7.92
CA TYR A 162 -3.87 12.77 7.32
C TYR A 162 -4.50 13.94 8.10
N LEU A 163 -5.80 13.87 8.39
CA LEU A 163 -6.51 14.88 9.17
C LEU A 163 -5.93 15.01 10.59
N GLU A 164 -5.54 13.90 11.21
CA GLU A 164 -4.94 13.87 12.55
C GLU A 164 -3.52 14.44 12.61
N THR A 165 -2.75 14.37 11.52
CA THR A 165 -1.29 14.60 11.57
C THR A 165 -0.76 15.74 10.72
N ALA A 166 -1.57 16.30 9.80
CA ALA A 166 -1.14 17.40 8.93
C ALA A 166 -0.62 18.61 9.70
N HIS A 167 -1.31 19.01 10.78
CA HIS A 167 -0.93 20.13 11.65
C HIS A 167 0.37 19.87 12.46
N LEU A 168 0.88 18.63 12.44
CA LEU A 168 2.14 18.22 13.06
C LEU A 168 3.31 18.21 12.05
N GLY A 169 3.09 18.60 10.79
CA GLY A 169 4.13 18.57 9.75
C GLY A 169 4.44 17.17 9.21
N ILE A 170 3.57 16.20 9.49
CA ILE A 170 3.68 14.83 8.97
C ILE A 170 2.85 14.76 7.69
N THR A 171 3.42 14.19 6.63
CA THR A 171 2.77 14.05 5.32
C THR A 171 2.48 12.57 5.01
N PRO A 172 1.28 12.06 5.30
CA PRO A 172 0.81 10.81 4.71
C PRO A 172 0.66 10.97 3.19
N LEU A 173 1.10 9.96 2.43
CA LEU A 173 0.99 9.87 0.98
C LEU A 173 0.50 8.47 0.59
N LEU A 174 -0.72 8.37 0.09
CA LEU A 174 -1.34 7.14 -0.38
C LEU A 174 -1.14 7.01 -1.89
N ILE A 175 -0.36 6.00 -2.30
CA ILE A 175 -0.11 5.71 -3.70
C ILE A 175 -1.00 4.55 -4.13
N GLU A 176 -1.76 4.73 -5.21
CA GLU A 176 -2.73 3.73 -5.68
C GLU A 176 -2.29 3.17 -7.04
N PRO A 177 -1.39 2.16 -7.03
CA PRO A 177 -0.93 1.52 -8.26
C PRO A 177 -2.03 0.65 -8.88
N GLY A 178 -2.02 0.60 -10.21
CA GLY A 178 -2.72 -0.41 -11.00
C GLY A 178 -1.91 -1.69 -11.11
N ARG A 179 -1.91 -2.29 -12.29
CA ARG A 179 -1.16 -3.52 -12.56
C ARG A 179 0.28 -3.20 -12.93
N PHE A 180 1.21 -3.55 -12.03
CA PHE A 180 2.65 -3.36 -12.22
C PHE A 180 3.41 -4.69 -12.23
N ARG A 181 4.48 -4.76 -13.02
CA ARG A 181 5.37 -5.93 -13.14
C ARG A 181 6.16 -6.16 -11.85
N THR A 182 5.52 -6.75 -10.86
CA THR A 182 6.10 -7.10 -9.57
C THR A 182 5.90 -8.60 -9.32
N LYS A 183 6.50 -9.13 -8.25
CA LYS A 183 6.28 -10.52 -7.83
C LYS A 183 4.99 -10.70 -7.02
N LEU A 184 4.05 -9.75 -7.04
CA LEU A 184 2.80 -9.86 -6.26
C LEU A 184 1.97 -11.08 -6.68
N LEU A 185 1.89 -11.37 -7.98
CA LEU A 185 1.17 -12.52 -8.53
C LEU A 185 2.00 -13.82 -8.55
N SER A 186 3.27 -13.74 -8.13
CA SER A 186 4.09 -14.94 -7.99
C SER A 186 3.59 -15.82 -6.84
N SER A 187 3.83 -17.13 -6.92
CA SER A 187 3.40 -18.13 -5.92
C SER A 187 3.86 -17.85 -4.48
N GLY A 188 4.91 -17.04 -4.27
CA GLY A 188 5.37 -16.68 -2.93
C GLY A 188 4.63 -15.52 -2.26
N ASN A 189 3.83 -14.75 -3.02
CA ASN A 189 3.10 -13.57 -2.53
C ASN A 189 1.59 -13.63 -2.84
N MET A 190 1.16 -14.63 -3.61
CA MET A 190 -0.23 -14.93 -3.90
C MET A 190 -0.63 -16.23 -3.20
N LYS A 191 -1.65 -16.15 -2.34
CA LYS A 191 -2.26 -17.33 -1.71
C LYS A 191 -3.57 -17.63 -2.43
N VAL A 192 -3.62 -18.76 -3.13
CA VAL A 192 -4.80 -19.18 -3.88
C VAL A 192 -5.61 -20.16 -3.03
N ALA A 193 -6.89 -19.87 -2.84
CA ALA A 193 -7.82 -20.76 -2.15
C ALA A 193 -8.21 -21.95 -3.05
N SER A 194 -8.44 -23.10 -2.44
CA SER A 194 -8.97 -24.26 -3.15
C SER A 194 -10.45 -24.06 -3.45
N SER A 195 -10.89 -24.40 -4.66
CA SER A 195 -12.32 -24.42 -4.98
C SER A 195 -12.90 -25.79 -4.73
N THR A 196 -14.00 -25.85 -3.98
CA THR A 196 -14.76 -27.10 -3.73
C THR A 196 -16.17 -27.04 -4.28
N VAL A 197 -16.62 -25.87 -4.75
CA VAL A 197 -17.98 -25.63 -5.24
C VAL A 197 -18.02 -25.74 -6.78
N PRO A 198 -18.71 -26.74 -7.35
CA PRO A 198 -18.76 -26.97 -8.81
C PRO A 198 -19.29 -25.78 -9.63
N GLU A 199 -20.26 -25.06 -9.09
CA GLU A 199 -20.95 -23.94 -9.76
C GLU A 199 -20.01 -22.78 -10.10
N TYR A 200 -18.93 -22.61 -9.34
CA TYR A 200 -17.94 -21.57 -9.60
C TYR A 200 -16.71 -22.06 -10.36
N ALA A 201 -16.58 -23.37 -10.64
CA ALA A 201 -15.33 -23.96 -11.11
C ALA A 201 -14.84 -23.34 -12.42
N GLU A 202 -15.73 -23.09 -13.39
CA GLU A 202 -15.38 -22.48 -14.67
C GLU A 202 -14.92 -21.02 -14.50
N ALA A 203 -15.74 -20.20 -13.84
CA ALA A 203 -15.43 -18.78 -13.63
C ALA A 203 -14.16 -18.59 -12.79
N TYR A 204 -13.97 -19.43 -11.76
CA TYR A 204 -12.79 -19.40 -10.92
C TYR A 204 -11.54 -19.88 -11.67
N GLY A 205 -11.65 -20.94 -12.47
CA GLY A 205 -10.57 -21.41 -13.35
C GLY A 205 -10.11 -20.32 -14.32
N ALA A 206 -11.05 -19.70 -15.04
CA ALA A 206 -10.76 -18.60 -15.96
C ALA A 206 -10.08 -17.40 -15.27
N GLN A 207 -10.48 -17.11 -14.03
CA GLN A 207 -9.82 -16.09 -13.23
C GLN A 207 -8.37 -16.46 -12.88
N LEU A 208 -8.11 -17.69 -12.45
CA LEU A 208 -6.76 -18.13 -12.11
C LEU A 208 -5.86 -18.11 -13.35
N ASP A 209 -6.38 -18.53 -14.50
CA ASP A 209 -5.68 -18.45 -15.78
C ASP A 209 -5.36 -17.00 -16.17
N PHE A 210 -6.32 -16.09 -15.97
CA PHE A 210 -6.08 -14.66 -16.20
C PHE A 210 -4.96 -14.13 -15.29
N LEU A 211 -5.02 -14.38 -13.98
CA LEU A 211 -3.99 -13.93 -13.03
C LEU A 211 -2.61 -14.51 -13.36
N ALA A 212 -2.55 -15.78 -13.77
CA ALA A 212 -1.32 -16.41 -14.21
C ALA A 212 -0.78 -15.77 -15.50
N SER A 213 -1.65 -15.45 -16.46
CA SER A 213 -1.27 -14.79 -17.71
C SER A 213 -0.77 -13.35 -17.51
N GLU A 214 -1.21 -12.69 -16.44
CA GLU A 214 -0.81 -11.34 -16.09
C GLU A 214 0.55 -11.28 -15.38
N ASP A 215 1.03 -12.37 -14.76
CA ASP A 215 2.32 -12.36 -14.06
C ASP A 215 3.46 -12.00 -15.03
N GLN A 216 4.20 -10.94 -14.71
CA GLN A 216 5.21 -10.29 -15.56
C GLN A 216 4.72 -9.67 -16.87
N ALA A 217 3.43 -9.82 -17.23
CA ALA A 217 2.83 -9.20 -18.41
C ALA A 217 2.18 -7.84 -18.10
N GLN A 218 2.03 -7.48 -16.82
CA GLN A 218 1.37 -6.24 -16.39
C GLN A 218 1.94 -4.99 -17.09
N PRO A 219 1.14 -3.94 -17.36
CA PRO A 219 1.61 -2.78 -18.12
C PRO A 219 2.55 -1.85 -17.35
N GLY A 220 2.42 -1.78 -16.02
CA GLY A 220 3.13 -0.83 -15.17
C GLY A 220 4.60 -1.19 -14.94
N ASP A 221 5.45 -0.16 -14.95
CA ASP A 221 6.89 -0.24 -14.68
C ASP A 221 7.21 0.18 -13.23
N PRO A 222 7.69 -0.74 -12.38
CA PRO A 222 8.02 -0.44 -10.99
C PRO A 222 9.06 0.67 -10.79
N ALA A 223 10.05 0.77 -11.69
CA ALA A 223 11.09 1.78 -11.58
C ALA A 223 10.52 3.18 -11.79
N LYS A 224 9.59 3.33 -12.75
CA LYS A 224 8.89 4.61 -12.99
C LYS A 224 8.01 5.01 -11.81
N LEU A 225 7.24 4.05 -11.26
CA LEU A 225 6.40 4.33 -10.09
C LEU A 225 7.25 4.77 -8.88
N VAL A 226 8.30 4.01 -8.55
CA VAL A 226 9.19 4.36 -7.44
C VAL A 226 9.86 5.71 -7.69
N LYS A 227 10.28 6.01 -8.93
CA LYS A 227 10.84 7.33 -9.26
C LYS A 227 9.85 8.46 -8.95
N ILE A 228 8.59 8.32 -9.34
CA ILE A 228 7.53 9.32 -9.06
C ILE A 228 7.36 9.49 -7.55
N ILE A 229 7.35 8.40 -6.78
CA ILE A 229 7.18 8.49 -5.32
C ILE A 229 8.36 9.23 -4.68
N LEU A 230 9.59 8.91 -5.06
CA LEU A 230 10.76 9.62 -4.54
C LEU A 230 10.73 11.10 -4.96
N ASP A 231 10.29 11.42 -6.18
CA ASP A 231 10.07 12.80 -6.65
C ASP A 231 9.06 13.54 -5.75
N LEU A 232 7.94 12.91 -5.38
CA LEU A 232 6.92 13.47 -4.47
C LEU A 232 7.48 13.75 -3.07
N VAL A 233 8.17 12.78 -2.48
CA VAL A 233 8.76 12.92 -1.14
C VAL A 233 9.83 14.01 -1.12
N ARG A 234 10.61 14.11 -2.19
CA ARG A 234 11.68 15.12 -2.35
C ARG A 234 11.17 16.47 -2.85
N ARG A 235 9.91 16.56 -3.29
CA ARG A 235 9.33 17.74 -3.95
C ARG A 235 10.17 18.22 -5.13
N GLU A 236 10.64 17.27 -5.93
CA GLU A 236 11.49 17.50 -7.11
C GLU A 236 10.90 16.82 -8.35
N GLY A 237 11.52 17.02 -9.53
CA GLY A 237 11.12 16.32 -10.75
C GLY A 237 9.64 16.54 -11.09
N VAL A 238 8.85 15.48 -11.13
CA VAL A 238 7.41 15.59 -11.46
C VAL A 238 6.59 16.34 -10.41
N ALA A 239 7.13 16.51 -9.20
CA ALA A 239 6.50 17.17 -8.06
C ALA A 239 7.00 18.60 -7.82
N GLU A 240 7.96 19.08 -8.60
CA GLU A 240 8.50 20.43 -8.46
C GLU A 240 7.40 21.50 -8.65
N GLY A 241 7.30 22.43 -7.69
CA GLY A 241 6.31 23.52 -7.70
C GLY A 241 4.86 23.09 -7.47
N LYS A 242 4.60 21.83 -7.09
CA LYS A 242 3.24 21.31 -6.87
C LYS A 242 2.96 21.05 -5.40
N GLU A 243 1.68 21.19 -5.04
CA GLU A 243 1.18 20.65 -3.78
C GLU A 243 1.21 19.12 -3.85
N ILE A 244 1.64 18.48 -2.76
CA ILE A 244 1.70 17.03 -2.68
C ILE A 244 0.31 16.53 -2.27
N PRO A 245 -0.38 15.74 -3.13
CA PRO A 245 -1.71 15.27 -2.81
C PRO A 245 -1.65 14.18 -1.74
N LEU A 246 -2.74 14.02 -0.98
CA LEU A 246 -2.91 12.86 -0.10
C LEU A 246 -2.91 11.55 -0.89
N ARG A 247 -3.61 11.53 -2.04
CA ARG A 247 -3.73 10.36 -2.93
C ARG A 247 -3.10 10.62 -4.28
N LEU A 248 -2.40 9.63 -4.81
CA LEU A 248 -1.97 9.64 -6.20
C LEU A 248 -2.19 8.26 -6.85
N PRO A 249 -3.24 8.13 -7.68
CA PRO A 249 -3.39 6.98 -8.55
C PRO A 249 -2.36 6.99 -9.69
N LEU A 250 -1.75 5.83 -9.95
CA LEU A 250 -0.70 5.69 -10.96
C LEU A 250 -0.94 4.47 -11.85
N GLY A 251 -1.24 4.73 -13.13
CA GLY A 251 -1.46 3.73 -14.16
C GLY A 251 -2.54 4.17 -15.15
N ALA A 252 -2.43 3.75 -16.42
CA ALA A 252 -3.46 4.05 -17.41
C ALA A 252 -4.77 3.31 -17.11
N ASP A 253 -4.66 2.06 -16.65
CA ASP A 253 -5.75 1.25 -16.12
C ASP A 253 -6.39 1.90 -14.88
N VAL A 254 -5.56 2.43 -13.98
CA VAL A 254 -6.06 3.14 -12.79
C VAL A 254 -6.87 4.37 -13.18
N TYR A 255 -6.37 5.18 -14.11
CA TYR A 255 -7.07 6.37 -14.55
C TYR A 255 -8.44 6.04 -15.17
N SER A 256 -8.50 5.05 -16.07
CA SER A 256 -9.77 4.66 -16.71
C SER A 256 -10.79 4.17 -15.69
N ASP A 257 -10.36 3.30 -14.77
CA ASP A 257 -11.27 2.58 -13.89
C ASP A 257 -11.78 3.46 -12.75
N ILE A 258 -10.91 4.29 -12.16
CA ILE A 258 -11.33 5.28 -11.16
C ILE A 258 -12.26 6.31 -11.79
N LYS A 259 -11.93 6.81 -13.00
CA LYS A 259 -12.79 7.78 -13.69
C LYS A 259 -14.19 7.20 -13.92
N ALA A 260 -14.27 5.98 -14.46
CA ALA A 260 -15.55 5.32 -14.70
C ALA A 260 -16.33 5.08 -13.39
N LYS A 261 -15.65 4.69 -12.30
CA LYS A 261 -16.26 4.53 -10.97
C LYS A 261 -16.82 5.86 -10.45
N CYS A 262 -16.07 6.96 -10.56
CA CYS A 262 -16.52 8.28 -10.14
C CYS A 262 -17.73 8.76 -10.95
N GLU A 263 -17.68 8.64 -12.27
CA GLU A 263 -18.81 9.01 -13.16
C GLU A 263 -20.07 8.22 -12.81
N LYS A 264 -19.94 6.91 -12.58
CA LYS A 264 -21.06 6.05 -12.15
C LYS A 264 -21.62 6.46 -10.79
N THR A 265 -20.76 6.81 -9.83
CA THR A 265 -21.18 7.28 -8.50
C THR A 265 -21.95 8.60 -8.62
N LEU A 266 -21.44 9.56 -9.40
CA LEU A 266 -22.11 10.85 -9.62
C LEU A 266 -23.47 10.66 -10.31
N ALA A 267 -23.56 9.78 -11.30
CA ALA A 267 -24.83 9.45 -11.95
C ALA A 267 -25.84 8.86 -10.97
N LEU A 268 -25.41 7.93 -10.11
CA LEU A 268 -26.26 7.35 -9.06
C LEU A 268 -26.75 8.41 -8.07
N LEU A 269 -25.87 9.31 -7.61
CA LEU A 269 -26.25 10.39 -6.70
C LEU A 269 -27.30 11.31 -7.33
N GLY A 270 -27.16 11.63 -8.63
CA GLY A 270 -28.15 12.44 -9.35
C GLY A 270 -29.48 11.71 -9.56
N GLU A 271 -29.46 10.42 -9.91
CA GLU A 271 -30.67 9.62 -10.10
C GLU A 271 -31.47 9.45 -8.79
N TRP A 272 -30.77 9.30 -7.66
CA TRP A 272 -31.37 9.02 -6.36
C TRP A 272 -31.40 10.24 -5.43
N GLU A 273 -31.12 11.45 -5.91
CA GLU A 273 -30.92 12.65 -5.10
C GLU A 273 -32.07 12.90 -4.12
N SER A 274 -33.31 12.88 -4.62
CA SER A 274 -34.50 13.15 -3.80
C SER A 274 -34.68 12.10 -2.71
N VAL A 275 -34.33 10.84 -2.97
CA VAL A 275 -34.44 9.76 -1.97
C VAL A 275 -33.33 9.89 -0.94
N ILE A 276 -32.09 10.13 -1.40
CA ILE A 276 -30.91 10.28 -0.53
C ILE A 276 -31.09 11.46 0.44
N GLN A 277 -31.68 12.57 -0.01
CA GLN A 277 -31.90 13.77 0.82
C GLN A 277 -33.20 13.73 1.63
N SER A 278 -34.16 12.84 1.31
CA SER A 278 -35.48 12.80 1.99
C SER A 278 -35.49 12.29 3.43
N THR A 279 -34.34 11.92 4.00
CA THR A 279 -34.26 11.33 5.35
C THR A 279 -33.87 12.34 6.42
N ASP A 280 -33.65 13.60 6.05
CA ASP A 280 -33.46 14.66 7.02
C ASP A 280 -34.77 14.91 7.80
N PHE A 281 -34.66 15.48 9.00
CA PHE A 281 -35.85 15.95 9.70
C PHE A 281 -36.57 16.98 8.83
N GLU A 282 -37.89 16.87 8.71
CA GLU A 282 -38.69 17.99 8.22
C GLU A 282 -38.56 19.14 9.22
N ASP A 283 -38.32 20.36 8.74
CA ASP A 283 -38.30 21.53 9.63
C ASP A 283 -39.67 21.63 10.34
N ASP A 284 -39.69 21.52 11.66
CA ASP A 284 -40.90 21.72 12.46
C ASP A 284 -41.42 23.18 12.25
N GLU A 285 -42.63 23.35 11.70
CA GLU A 285 -43.34 24.64 11.63
C GLU A 285 -43.72 25.19 13.02
#